data_AF-A0A8T4XSC2-F1
#
_entry.id   AF-A0A8T4XSC2-F1
#
_cell.length_a   1.000
_cell.length_b   1.000
_cell.length_c   1.000
_cell.angle_alpha   90.00
_cell.angle_beta   90.00
_cell.angle_gamma   90.00
#
_symmetry.space_group_name_H-M   'P 1'
#
loop_
_entity.id
_entity.type
_entity.pdbx_description
1 polymer ?
#
loop_
_entity_poly.entity_id
_entity_poly.type
_entity_poly.pdbx_seq_one_letter_code
_entity_poly.pdbx_strand_id
1 'polypeptide(L)'
;MRIWLRDKEDYEALIRGLEGFGRFHPSIISQLPSRSDGEAFYVAGWVPTLAIEEASRIAMEATGQRCKIKFEDPSEETNPPTLQSHNEFLKPFERLMNSFGIPSYWELDPTPLVALSFALIFGFMFADIGHGLILALVGLIVLVIRSKLGLGVGGLFSYVLNNGSLLVVCGISGILGGILFSDFFGYHVHLSMPEFEIPNPFGIHFPFRPLEEPTKMFKLSPFIGSLPISMGLILNLLNKLLRKEFQEAFFEPVCWLWLYVGLMYSVFSDKLDLEA
;
A
#
# COMPACT_ATOMS: atom_id res chain seq x y z
N MET A 1 23.98 4.36 -9.35
CA MET A 1 24.96 3.76 -10.28
C MET A 1 25.49 4.84 -11.20
N ARG A 2 26.82 4.91 -11.41
CA ARG A 2 27.46 5.78 -12.40
C ARG A 2 28.37 4.94 -13.29
N ILE A 3 28.22 5.05 -14.60
CA ILE A 3 28.98 4.30 -15.61
C ILE A 3 29.79 5.30 -16.43
N TRP A 4 31.10 5.12 -16.51
CA TRP A 4 32.00 5.96 -17.31
C TRP A 4 32.40 5.23 -18.59
N LEU A 5 32.38 5.96 -19.70
CA LEU A 5 32.61 5.48 -21.06
C LEU A 5 33.58 6.42 -21.78
N ARG A 6 34.44 5.86 -22.65
CA ARG A 6 35.34 6.64 -23.50
C ARG A 6 34.73 6.99 -24.85
N ASP A 7 33.97 6.07 -25.45
CA ASP A 7 33.49 6.22 -26.82
C ASP A 7 31.97 6.46 -26.87
N LYS A 8 31.53 7.24 -27.87
CA LYS A 8 30.10 7.53 -28.12
C LYS A 8 29.31 6.30 -28.60
N GLU A 9 29.95 5.37 -29.30
CA GLU A 9 29.31 4.12 -29.75
C GLU A 9 28.97 3.19 -28.58
N ASP A 10 29.86 3.10 -27.58
CA ASP A 10 29.61 2.33 -26.35
C ASP A 10 28.47 2.92 -25.52
N TYR A 11 28.26 4.25 -25.59
CA TYR A 11 27.14 4.93 -24.95
C TYR A 11 25.79 4.52 -25.55
N GLU A 12 25.67 4.48 -26.89
CA GLU A 12 24.43 4.07 -27.56
C GLU A 12 24.14 2.58 -27.41
N ALA A 13 25.18 1.74 -27.34
CA ALA A 13 25.05 0.32 -27.07
C ALA A 13 24.59 0.06 -25.63
N LEU A 14 25.14 0.79 -24.66
CA LEU A 14 24.75 0.70 -23.25
C LEU A 14 23.29 1.10 -23.03
N ILE A 15 22.83 2.20 -23.64
CA ILE A 15 21.43 2.64 -23.51
C ILE A 15 20.49 1.58 -24.06
N ARG A 16 20.76 1.02 -25.26
CA ARG A 16 19.94 -0.06 -25.82
C ARG A 16 19.92 -1.31 -24.93
N GLY A 17 21.04 -1.65 -24.31
CA GLY A 17 21.12 -2.77 -23.36
C GLY A 17 20.33 -2.53 -22.07
N LEU A 18 20.38 -1.30 -21.53
CA LEU A 18 19.69 -0.92 -20.30
C LEU A 18 18.19 -0.64 -20.50
N GLU A 19 17.76 -0.16 -21.68
CA GLU A 19 16.35 -0.02 -22.04
C GLU A 19 15.64 -1.38 -22.11
N GLY A 20 16.35 -2.44 -22.51
CA GLY A 20 15.87 -3.82 -22.44
C GLY A 20 15.74 -4.36 -21.01
N PHE A 21 16.37 -3.71 -20.03
CA PHE A 21 16.30 -4.07 -18.62
C PHE A 21 15.07 -3.40 -17.99
N GLY A 22 13.90 -4.03 -18.09
CA GLY A 22 12.61 -3.51 -17.58
C GLY A 22 12.53 -3.26 -16.06
N ARG A 23 13.63 -3.43 -15.31
CA ARG A 23 13.80 -3.07 -13.89
C ARG A 23 14.67 -1.82 -13.67
N PHE A 24 15.21 -1.24 -14.74
CA PHE A 24 15.88 0.06 -14.70
C PHE A 24 14.80 1.14 -14.75
N HIS A 25 14.73 2.01 -13.75
CA HIS A 25 13.93 3.21 -13.87
C HIS A 25 14.85 4.31 -14.45
N PRO A 26 14.64 4.75 -15.71
CA PRO A 26 15.53 5.70 -16.39
C PRO A 26 15.38 7.15 -15.88
N SER A 27 15.03 7.36 -14.61
CA SER A 27 14.67 8.69 -14.09
C SER A 27 15.79 9.71 -14.07
N ILE A 28 17.06 9.34 -14.29
CA ILE A 28 18.14 10.32 -14.41
C ILE A 28 19.16 9.87 -15.47
N ILE A 29 18.73 9.75 -16.74
CA ILE A 29 19.69 9.84 -17.86
C ILE A 29 20.07 11.32 -18.00
N SER A 30 20.87 11.84 -17.06
CA SER A 30 21.43 13.18 -17.23
C SER A 30 22.61 13.10 -18.21
N GLN A 31 22.38 13.50 -19.46
CA GLN A 31 23.46 13.99 -20.31
C GLN A 31 23.99 15.26 -19.66
N LEU A 32 25.12 15.17 -18.96
CA LEU A 32 25.95 16.34 -18.70
C LEU A 32 27.20 16.22 -19.56
N PRO A 33 27.48 17.21 -20.43
CA PRO A 33 28.76 17.25 -21.11
C PRO A 33 29.83 17.41 -20.02
N SER A 34 30.72 16.43 -19.88
CA SER A 34 31.92 16.59 -19.07
C SER A 34 32.75 17.69 -19.73
N ARG A 35 32.82 18.85 -19.07
CA ARG A 35 33.80 19.88 -19.41
C ARG A 35 34.91 19.84 -18.37
N SER A 36 35.93 19.03 -18.62
CA SER A 36 37.36 19.41 -18.57
C SER A 36 38.27 18.20 -18.84
N ASP A 37 39.11 18.32 -19.87
CA ASP A 37 40.35 17.55 -20.13
C ASP A 37 40.34 16.10 -20.66
N GLY A 38 39.23 15.64 -21.25
CA GLY A 38 39.25 14.44 -22.08
C GLY A 38 37.84 13.94 -22.35
N GLU A 39 37.56 13.47 -23.56
CA GLU A 39 36.25 12.96 -23.97
C GLU A 39 35.86 11.71 -23.16
N ALA A 40 35.23 11.92 -22.00
CA ALA A 40 34.67 10.86 -21.18
C ALA A 40 33.17 11.14 -20.99
N PHE A 41 32.36 10.21 -21.48
CA PHE A 41 30.91 10.20 -21.29
C PHE A 41 30.61 9.47 -19.99
N TYR A 42 29.57 9.90 -19.26
CA TYR A 42 29.08 9.12 -18.14
C TYR A 42 27.56 9.05 -18.13
N VAL A 43 27.03 7.93 -17.64
CA VAL A 43 25.61 7.69 -17.44
C VAL A 43 25.38 7.49 -15.94
N ALA A 44 24.46 8.27 -15.37
CA ALA A 44 23.98 8.05 -14.02
C ALA A 44 22.61 7.36 -14.05
N GLY A 45 22.24 6.67 -12.99
CA GLY A 45 20.93 6.03 -12.87
C GLY A 45 20.74 5.31 -11.55
N TRP A 46 19.48 5.03 -11.22
CA TRP A 46 19.09 4.31 -10.03
C TRP A 46 18.86 2.83 -10.38
N VAL A 47 19.45 1.94 -9.59
CA VAL A 47 19.32 0.50 -9.75
C VAL A 47 19.01 -0.09 -8.37
N PRO A 48 18.02 -0.98 -8.25
CA PRO A 48 17.76 -1.69 -7.00
C PRO A 48 18.98 -2.51 -6.59
N THR A 49 19.26 -2.59 -5.28
CA THR A 49 20.42 -3.33 -4.76
C THR A 49 20.46 -4.79 -5.23
N LEU A 50 19.29 -5.42 -5.37
CA LEU A 50 19.13 -6.79 -5.87
C LEU A 50 19.51 -6.97 -7.35
N ALA A 51 19.52 -5.89 -8.13
CA ALA A 51 19.78 -5.91 -9.57
C ALA A 51 21.18 -5.39 -9.92
N ILE A 52 22.04 -5.13 -8.92
CA ILE A 52 23.39 -4.58 -9.13
C ILE A 52 24.25 -5.51 -10.01
N GLU A 53 24.27 -6.81 -9.69
CA GLU A 53 25.09 -7.79 -10.43
C GLU A 53 24.61 -7.93 -11.88
N GLU A 54 23.30 -8.07 -12.08
CA GLU A 54 22.71 -8.21 -13.40
C GLU A 54 22.90 -6.96 -14.27
N ALA A 55 22.70 -5.77 -13.69
CA ALA A 55 22.97 -4.51 -14.37
C ALA A 55 24.46 -4.35 -14.73
N SER A 56 25.37 -4.81 -13.86
CA SER A 56 26.80 -4.77 -14.15
C SER A 56 27.19 -5.69 -15.31
N ARG A 57 26.61 -6.89 -15.37
CA ARG A 57 26.84 -7.85 -16.45
C ARG A 57 26.37 -7.29 -17.80
N ILE A 58 25.13 -6.78 -17.85
CA ILE A 58 24.56 -6.20 -19.08
C ILE A 58 25.40 -5.01 -19.54
N ALA A 59 25.82 -4.14 -18.63
CA ALA A 59 26.66 -3.00 -18.96
C ALA A 59 28.04 -3.42 -19.51
N MET A 60 28.67 -4.46 -18.92
CA MET A 60 29.96 -4.98 -19.39
C MET A 60 29.86 -5.69 -20.75
N GLU A 61 28.79 -6.45 -20.99
CA GLU A 61 28.54 -7.10 -22.28
C GLU A 61 28.27 -6.08 -23.38
N ALA A 62 27.45 -5.06 -23.11
CA ALA A 62 27.10 -4.03 -24.09
C ALA A 62 28.30 -3.14 -24.49
N THR A 63 29.28 -2.97 -23.61
CA THR A 63 30.44 -2.07 -23.82
C THR A 63 31.74 -2.82 -24.13
N GLY A 64 31.69 -4.16 -24.26
CA GLY A 64 32.89 -4.97 -24.48
C GLY A 64 33.96 -4.81 -23.38
N GLN A 65 33.54 -4.69 -22.12
CA GLN A 65 34.39 -4.44 -20.94
C GLN A 65 35.14 -3.10 -20.93
N ARG A 66 34.78 -2.13 -21.77
CA ARG A 66 35.44 -0.81 -21.85
C ARG A 66 34.81 0.26 -20.94
N CYS A 67 34.03 -0.15 -19.95
CA CYS A 67 33.36 0.76 -19.01
C CYS A 67 33.89 0.62 -17.58
N LYS A 68 33.82 1.71 -16.82
CA LYS A 68 34.05 1.70 -15.35
C LYS A 68 32.74 1.98 -14.64
N ILE A 69 32.30 1.05 -13.81
CA ILE A 69 31.04 1.16 -13.06
C ILE A 69 31.35 1.50 -11.60
N LYS A 70 30.69 2.52 -11.06
CA LYS A 70 30.71 2.88 -9.64
C LYS A 70 29.30 2.83 -9.07
N PHE A 71 29.16 2.14 -7.94
CA PHE A 71 27.94 2.17 -7.13
C PHE A 71 28.15 3.10 -5.94
N GLU A 72 27.10 3.80 -5.57
CA GLU A 72 27.07 4.77 -4.47
C GLU A 72 25.67 4.68 -3.88
N ASP A 73 25.60 4.55 -2.56
CA ASP A 73 24.34 4.49 -1.83
C ASP A 73 23.69 5.88 -1.80
N PRO A 74 22.35 5.96 -1.83
CA PRO A 74 21.65 7.24 -1.72
C PRO A 74 21.94 7.87 -0.34
N SER A 75 22.16 9.18 -0.32
CA SER A 75 22.13 9.99 0.90
C SER A 75 20.72 10.54 1.14
N GLU A 76 20.40 10.97 2.36
CA GLU A 76 19.09 11.58 2.67
C GLU A 76 18.79 12.82 1.82
N GLU A 77 19.83 13.54 1.36
CA GLU A 77 19.71 14.69 0.46
C GLU A 77 19.36 14.29 -0.98
N THR A 78 19.60 13.03 -1.35
CA THR A 78 19.16 12.49 -2.63
C THR A 78 17.74 11.95 -2.49
N ASN A 79 16.88 12.28 -3.46
CA ASN A 79 15.52 11.73 -3.58
C ASN A 79 15.52 10.60 -4.61
N PRO A 80 15.96 9.37 -4.26
CA PRO A 80 15.90 8.24 -5.17
C PRO A 80 14.44 7.87 -5.46
N PRO A 81 14.16 7.26 -6.63
CA PRO A 81 12.85 6.72 -6.93
C PRO A 81 12.52 5.55 -5.99
N THR A 82 11.28 5.49 -5.53
CA THR A 82 10.79 4.41 -4.68
C THR A 82 10.38 3.22 -5.54
N LEU A 83 10.98 2.05 -5.31
CA LEU A 83 10.54 0.80 -5.90
C LEU A 83 9.76 -0.01 -4.88
N GLN A 84 8.45 -0.14 -5.09
CA GLN A 84 7.60 -0.99 -4.27
C GLN A 84 7.62 -2.42 -4.82
N SER A 85 7.79 -3.40 -3.93
CA SER A 85 7.78 -4.81 -4.28
C SER A 85 6.89 -5.56 -3.31
N HIS A 86 5.65 -5.75 -3.69
CA HIS A 86 4.67 -6.47 -2.90
C HIS A 86 4.25 -7.81 -3.51
N ASN A 87 3.80 -8.72 -2.64
CA ASN A 87 3.17 -9.98 -3.04
C ASN A 87 1.90 -9.71 -3.87
N GLU A 88 1.50 -10.65 -4.71
CA GLU A 88 0.30 -10.55 -5.58
C GLU A 88 -0.97 -10.11 -4.85
N PHE A 89 -1.10 -10.45 -3.56
CA PHE A 89 -2.22 -10.05 -2.71
C PHE A 89 -2.26 -8.55 -2.40
N LEU A 90 -1.10 -7.91 -2.24
CA LEU A 90 -0.96 -6.50 -1.88
C LEU A 90 -0.86 -5.58 -3.11
N LYS A 91 -0.53 -6.12 -4.29
CA LYS A 91 -0.44 -5.35 -5.55
C LYS A 91 -1.67 -4.49 -5.90
N PRO A 92 -2.93 -4.92 -5.66
CA PRO A 92 -4.08 -4.06 -5.91
C PRO A 92 -4.11 -2.86 -4.99
N PHE A 93 -3.70 -3.04 -3.73
CA PHE A 93 -3.61 -1.97 -2.74
C PHE A 93 -2.46 -1.02 -3.04
N GLU A 94 -1.34 -1.54 -3.54
CA GLU A 94 -0.22 -0.73 -4.03
C GLU A 94 -0.67 0.18 -5.17
N ARG A 95 -1.40 -0.34 -6.16
CA ARG A 95 -1.95 0.46 -7.27
C ARG A 95 -2.96 1.50 -6.79
N LEU A 96 -3.81 1.12 -5.83
CA LEU A 96 -4.75 2.05 -5.21
C LEU A 96 -3.99 3.17 -4.50
N MET A 97 -2.94 2.83 -3.75
CA MET A 97 -2.12 3.79 -3.01
C MET A 97 -1.37 4.74 -3.97
N ASN A 98 -0.78 4.19 -5.03
CA ASN A 98 -0.07 4.96 -6.05
C ASN A 98 -0.95 5.94 -6.81
N SER A 99 -2.27 5.74 -6.80
CA SER A 99 -3.24 6.70 -7.36
C SER A 99 -3.39 7.96 -6.49
N PHE A 100 -3.09 7.86 -5.18
CA PHE A 100 -3.04 9.01 -4.28
C PHE A 100 -1.63 9.63 -4.20
N GLY A 101 -0.59 8.82 -4.34
CA GLY A 101 0.79 9.26 -4.35
C GLY A 101 1.77 8.13 -4.09
N ILE A 102 2.99 8.26 -4.61
CA ILE A 102 4.08 7.31 -4.37
C ILE A 102 4.76 7.69 -3.05
N PRO A 103 4.95 6.76 -2.10
CA PRO A 103 5.62 7.06 -0.84
C PRO A 103 7.08 7.47 -1.07
N SER A 104 7.61 8.31 -0.18
CA SER A 104 9.03 8.67 -0.21
C SER A 104 9.90 7.43 0.06
N TYR A 105 11.10 7.41 -0.51
CA TYR A 105 12.05 6.32 -0.31
C TYR A 105 12.44 6.14 1.16
N TRP A 106 12.46 7.23 1.91
CA TRP A 106 12.84 7.28 3.33
C TRP A 106 11.66 7.13 4.30
N GLU A 107 10.51 6.68 3.79
CA GLU A 107 9.30 6.49 4.58
C GLU A 107 8.88 5.03 4.59
N LEU A 108 8.30 4.61 5.71
CA LEU A 108 7.66 3.31 5.81
C LEU A 108 6.48 3.24 4.85
N ASP A 109 6.39 2.15 4.12
CA ASP A 109 5.31 1.92 3.16
C ASP A 109 3.96 1.72 3.90
N PRO A 110 2.97 2.60 3.68
CA PRO A 110 1.66 2.46 4.33
C PRO A 110 0.78 1.37 3.67
N THR A 111 1.17 0.81 2.52
CA THR A 111 0.34 -0.12 1.73
C THR A 111 -0.19 -1.32 2.51
N PRO A 112 0.62 -2.04 3.32
CA PRO A 112 0.12 -3.20 4.08
C PRO A 112 -0.90 -2.81 5.14
N LEU A 113 -0.70 -1.66 5.79
CA LEU A 113 -1.66 -1.09 6.73
C LEU A 113 -2.97 -0.80 6.00
N VAL A 114 -2.89 -0.03 4.92
CA VAL A 114 -4.06 0.40 4.15
C VAL A 114 -4.84 -0.81 3.67
N ALA A 115 -4.17 -1.87 3.21
CA ALA A 115 -4.82 -3.11 2.81
C ALA A 115 -5.64 -3.75 3.93
N LEU A 116 -5.08 -3.84 5.14
CA LEU A 116 -5.77 -4.40 6.30
C LEU A 116 -6.94 -3.52 6.74
N SER A 117 -6.71 -2.21 6.91
CA SER A 117 -7.77 -1.29 7.35
C SER A 117 -8.89 -1.19 6.31
N PHE A 118 -8.55 -1.15 5.01
CA PHE A 118 -9.52 -1.12 3.94
C PHE A 118 -10.38 -2.37 3.95
N ALA A 119 -9.77 -3.55 4.06
CA ALA A 119 -10.51 -4.81 4.14
C ALA A 119 -11.48 -4.75 5.33
N LEU A 120 -11.00 -4.45 6.54
CA LEU A 120 -11.83 -4.40 7.74
C LEU A 120 -13.01 -3.42 7.61
N ILE A 121 -12.73 -2.17 7.23
CA ILE A 121 -13.76 -1.13 7.11
C ILE A 121 -14.78 -1.51 6.04
N PHE A 122 -14.34 -2.04 4.89
CA PHE A 122 -15.24 -2.51 3.85
C PHE A 122 -16.17 -3.61 4.37
N GLY A 123 -15.65 -4.55 5.18
CA GLY A 123 -16.45 -5.60 5.80
C GLY A 123 -17.51 -5.03 6.73
N PHE A 124 -17.16 -4.06 7.57
CA PHE A 124 -18.11 -3.38 8.46
C PHE A 124 -19.18 -2.57 7.71
N MET A 125 -18.84 -1.97 6.57
CA MET A 125 -19.76 -1.16 5.78
C MET A 125 -20.70 -1.99 4.91
N PHE A 126 -20.20 -3.09 4.33
CA PHE A 126 -20.94 -3.91 3.36
C PHE A 126 -21.68 -5.08 4.03
N ALA A 127 -21.07 -5.69 5.04
CA ALA A 127 -21.71 -6.50 6.08
C ALA A 127 -22.82 -7.49 5.66
N ASP A 128 -22.67 -8.19 4.53
CA ASP A 128 -23.66 -9.16 4.05
C ASP A 128 -22.97 -10.41 3.47
N ILE A 129 -23.36 -11.59 3.97
CA ILE A 129 -22.80 -12.88 3.56
C ILE A 129 -23.15 -13.19 2.10
N GLY A 130 -24.40 -12.97 1.70
CA GLY A 130 -24.91 -13.30 0.37
C GLY A 130 -24.31 -12.41 -0.71
N HIS A 131 -24.37 -11.09 -0.51
CA HIS A 131 -23.76 -10.13 -1.44
C HIS A 131 -22.23 -10.24 -1.43
N GLY A 132 -21.60 -10.51 -0.29
CA GLY A 132 -20.16 -10.75 -0.19
C GLY A 132 -19.73 -12.00 -0.97
N LEU A 133 -20.52 -13.08 -0.93
CA LEU A 133 -20.28 -14.28 -1.72
C LEU A 133 -20.38 -14.03 -3.23
N ILE A 134 -21.40 -13.29 -3.67
CA ILE A 134 -21.51 -12.87 -5.08
C ILE A 134 -20.29 -12.07 -5.49
N LEU A 135 -19.86 -11.10 -4.68
CA LEU A 135 -18.72 -10.25 -4.98
C LEU A 135 -17.41 -11.06 -5.07
N ALA A 136 -17.21 -12.02 -4.16
CA ALA A 136 -16.07 -12.91 -4.17
C ALA A 136 -16.06 -13.82 -5.41
N LEU A 137 -17.21 -14.38 -5.79
CA LEU A 137 -17.36 -15.21 -6.99
C LEU A 137 -17.10 -14.41 -8.27
N VAL A 138 -17.64 -13.20 -8.38
CA VAL A 138 -17.38 -12.30 -9.51
C VAL A 138 -15.89 -11.98 -9.59
N GLY A 139 -15.24 -11.64 -8.46
CA GLY A 139 -13.80 -11.40 -8.41
C GLY A 139 -12.98 -12.61 -8.86
N LEU A 140 -13.35 -13.82 -8.44
CA LEU A 140 -12.67 -15.05 -8.85
C LEU A 140 -12.84 -15.33 -10.34
N ILE A 141 -14.05 -15.17 -10.88
CA ILE A 141 -14.32 -15.32 -12.32
C ILE A 141 -13.46 -14.34 -13.13
N VAL A 142 -13.39 -13.07 -12.69
CA VAL A 142 -12.56 -12.03 -13.32
C VAL A 142 -11.08 -12.41 -13.33
N LEU A 143 -10.55 -12.97 -12.24
CA LEU A 143 -9.16 -13.44 -12.16
C LEU A 143 -8.89 -14.62 -13.12
N VAL A 144 -9.81 -15.58 -13.21
CA VAL A 144 -9.69 -16.72 -14.13
C VAL A 144 -9.76 -16.26 -15.59
N ILE A 145 -10.68 -15.34 -15.91
CA ILE A 145 -10.81 -14.74 -17.24
C ILE A 145 -9.52 -14.01 -17.60
N ARG A 146 -8.99 -13.15 -16.73
CA ARG A 146 -7.71 -12.44 -16.95
C ARG A 146 -6.56 -13.40 -17.24
N SER A 147 -6.47 -14.53 -16.52
CA SER A 147 -5.40 -15.51 -16.76
C SER A 147 -5.51 -16.20 -18.11
N LYS A 148 -6.71 -16.35 -18.67
CA LYS A 148 -6.95 -17.06 -19.94
C LYS A 148 -6.97 -16.14 -21.14
N LEU A 149 -7.46 -14.93 -20.93
CA LEU A 149 -7.64 -13.91 -21.95
C LEU A 149 -6.63 -12.82 -21.63
N GLY A 150 -5.50 -12.84 -22.34
CA GLY A 150 -4.54 -11.73 -22.39
C GLY A 150 -5.12 -10.49 -23.09
N LEU A 151 -6.39 -10.19 -22.81
CA LEU A 151 -7.17 -9.18 -23.49
C LEU A 151 -6.78 -7.80 -22.95
N GLY A 152 -6.22 -6.99 -23.85
CA GLY A 152 -6.26 -5.53 -23.75
C GLY A 152 -7.69 -5.04 -23.91
N VAL A 153 -8.55 -5.30 -22.92
CA VAL A 153 -9.88 -4.68 -22.85
C VAL A 153 -9.66 -3.23 -22.43
N GLY A 154 -10.04 -2.28 -23.27
CA GLY A 154 -9.97 -0.86 -22.96
C GLY A 154 -11.06 -0.41 -21.97
N GLY A 155 -10.78 0.62 -21.19
CA GLY A 155 -11.77 1.28 -20.32
C GLY A 155 -11.95 0.66 -18.93
N LEU A 156 -13.13 0.86 -18.34
CA LEU A 156 -13.47 0.45 -16.95
C LEU A 156 -13.25 -1.05 -16.71
N PHE A 157 -13.53 -1.88 -17.73
CA PHE A 157 -13.30 -3.33 -17.66
C PHE A 157 -11.83 -3.68 -17.43
N SER A 158 -10.89 -2.90 -17.98
CA SER A 158 -9.45 -3.08 -17.71
C SER A 158 -9.12 -2.88 -16.24
N TYR A 159 -9.69 -1.85 -15.61
CA TYR A 159 -9.49 -1.58 -14.19
C TYR A 159 -10.06 -2.68 -13.31
N VAL A 160 -11.24 -3.19 -13.64
CA VAL A 160 -11.86 -4.31 -12.91
C VAL A 160 -11.07 -5.60 -13.10
N LEU A 161 -10.63 -5.91 -14.31
CA LEU A 161 -9.79 -7.08 -14.62
C LEU A 161 -8.45 -7.03 -13.88
N ASN A 162 -7.79 -5.87 -13.91
CA ASN A 162 -6.50 -5.67 -13.27
C ASN A 162 -6.57 -5.74 -11.75
N ASN A 163 -7.71 -5.36 -11.15
CA ASN A 163 -7.94 -5.35 -9.71
C ASN A 163 -8.93 -6.44 -9.25
N GLY A 164 -9.07 -7.53 -10.00
CA GLY A 164 -9.97 -8.64 -9.63
C GLY A 164 -9.67 -9.24 -8.26
N SER A 165 -8.41 -9.22 -7.82
CA SER A 165 -8.02 -9.65 -6.47
C SER A 165 -8.53 -8.70 -5.38
N LEU A 166 -8.68 -7.40 -5.65
CA LEU A 166 -9.32 -6.46 -4.72
C LEU A 166 -10.80 -6.83 -4.50
N LEU A 167 -11.52 -7.21 -5.56
CA LEU A 167 -12.91 -7.66 -5.46
C LEU A 167 -13.05 -8.92 -4.61
N VAL A 168 -12.11 -9.86 -4.74
CA VAL A 168 -12.09 -11.06 -3.88
C VAL A 168 -11.88 -10.67 -2.42
N VAL A 169 -10.94 -9.77 -2.11
CA VAL A 169 -10.72 -9.29 -0.74
C VAL A 169 -11.96 -8.58 -0.19
N CYS A 170 -12.59 -7.71 -0.98
CA CYS A 170 -13.85 -7.07 -0.62
C CYS A 170 -14.96 -8.09 -0.35
N GLY A 171 -15.11 -9.11 -1.21
CA GLY A 171 -16.11 -10.16 -1.03
C GLY A 171 -15.88 -10.99 0.22
N ILE A 172 -14.63 -11.42 0.48
CA ILE A 172 -14.26 -12.13 1.71
C ILE A 172 -14.54 -11.27 2.93
N SER A 173 -14.16 -9.99 2.89
CA SER A 173 -14.41 -9.10 4.01
C SER A 173 -15.90 -8.83 4.24
N GLY A 174 -16.68 -8.70 3.16
CA GLY A 174 -18.14 -8.60 3.23
C GLY A 174 -18.78 -9.82 3.86
N ILE A 175 -18.28 -11.03 3.56
CA ILE A 175 -18.72 -12.27 4.23
C ILE A 175 -18.36 -12.24 5.72
N LEU A 176 -17.13 -11.84 6.07
CA LEU A 176 -16.71 -11.74 7.48
C LEU A 176 -17.56 -10.73 8.25
N GLY A 177 -17.85 -9.57 7.65
CA GLY A 177 -18.77 -8.58 8.21
C GLY A 177 -20.19 -9.13 8.34
N GLY A 178 -20.71 -9.79 7.30
CA GLY A 178 -22.04 -10.40 7.33
C GLY A 178 -22.18 -11.50 8.39
N ILE A 179 -21.11 -12.26 8.67
CA ILE A 179 -21.08 -13.20 9.81
C ILE A 179 -21.15 -12.42 11.13
N LEU A 180 -20.41 -11.32 11.25
CA LEU A 180 -20.37 -10.48 12.44
C LEU A 180 -21.72 -9.80 12.75
N PHE A 181 -22.51 -9.45 11.73
CA PHE A 181 -23.86 -8.89 11.89
C PHE A 181 -24.99 -9.92 11.70
N SER A 182 -24.64 -11.17 11.38
CA SER A 182 -25.58 -12.28 11.11
C SER A 182 -26.61 -11.98 10.00
N ASP A 183 -26.16 -11.35 8.92
CA ASP A 183 -27.00 -10.93 7.79
C ASP A 183 -26.67 -11.66 6.47
N PHE A 184 -27.71 -12.15 5.79
CA PHE A 184 -27.63 -12.88 4.52
C PHE A 184 -28.70 -12.38 3.54
N PHE A 185 -28.29 -11.65 2.49
CA PHE A 185 -29.21 -11.00 1.53
C PHE A 185 -30.25 -10.08 2.21
N GLY A 186 -29.88 -9.44 3.32
CA GLY A 186 -30.78 -8.63 4.14
C GLY A 186 -31.75 -9.44 5.02
N TYR A 187 -31.65 -10.78 5.02
CA TYR A 187 -32.36 -11.65 5.95
C TYR A 187 -31.45 -12.06 7.09
N HIS A 188 -31.95 -11.92 8.32
CA HIS A 188 -31.20 -12.37 9.48
C HIS A 188 -31.18 -13.89 9.58
N VAL A 189 -29.97 -14.44 9.62
CA VAL A 189 -29.75 -15.87 9.86
C VAL A 189 -29.18 -16.00 11.25
N HIS A 190 -29.82 -16.81 12.09
CA HIS A 190 -29.27 -17.14 13.41
C HIS A 190 -28.07 -18.08 13.22
N LEU A 191 -26.91 -17.53 12.89
CA LEU A 191 -25.66 -18.27 12.94
C LEU A 191 -25.31 -18.46 14.43
N SER A 192 -25.19 -19.73 14.86
CA SER A 192 -24.75 -20.09 16.21
C SER A 192 -23.24 -19.84 16.39
N MET A 193 -22.84 -18.58 16.32
CA MET A 193 -21.46 -18.13 16.53
C MET A 193 -21.24 -17.77 18.01
N PRO A 194 -20.00 -17.90 18.51
CA PRO A 194 -19.68 -17.46 19.86
C PRO A 194 -19.95 -15.96 19.99
N GLU A 195 -20.78 -15.60 20.97
CA GLU A 195 -21.01 -14.21 21.34
C GLU A 195 -19.67 -13.57 21.72
N PHE A 196 -19.28 -12.53 20.99
CA PHE A 196 -18.06 -11.77 21.27
C PHE A 196 -18.44 -10.42 21.84
N GLU A 197 -17.99 -10.14 23.06
CA GLU A 197 -18.24 -8.87 23.74
C GLU A 197 -16.97 -8.04 23.80
N ILE A 198 -17.07 -6.78 23.37
CA ILE A 198 -16.05 -5.77 23.63
C ILE A 198 -16.31 -5.21 25.04
N PRO A 199 -15.38 -5.36 25.99
CA PRO A 199 -15.56 -4.89 27.37
C PRO A 199 -15.87 -3.39 27.46
N ASN A 200 -16.46 -2.98 28.59
CA ASN A 200 -16.62 -1.57 28.93
C ASN A 200 -15.27 -0.83 28.84
N PRO A 201 -15.24 0.40 28.27
CA PRO A 201 -16.37 1.32 28.06
C PRO A 201 -17.11 1.20 26.71
N PHE A 202 -16.78 0.22 25.86
CA PHE A 202 -17.40 0.11 24.53
C PHE A 202 -18.71 -0.69 24.55
N GLY A 203 -18.80 -1.77 25.34
CA GLY A 203 -20.06 -2.48 25.62
C GLY A 203 -20.80 -3.01 24.38
N ILE A 204 -20.05 -3.51 23.39
CA ILE A 204 -20.63 -3.98 22.11
C ILE A 204 -20.65 -5.50 22.10
N HIS A 205 -21.84 -6.08 22.04
CA HIS A 205 -22.04 -7.52 21.87
C HIS A 205 -22.25 -7.84 20.40
N PHE A 206 -21.49 -8.80 19.87
CA PHE A 206 -21.64 -9.35 18.54
C PHE A 206 -22.16 -10.80 18.61
N PRO A 207 -23.00 -11.24 17.66
CA PRO A 207 -23.58 -10.47 16.57
C PRO A 207 -24.75 -9.59 17.03
N PHE A 208 -24.89 -8.38 16.46
CA PHE A 208 -26.05 -7.51 16.69
C PHE A 208 -26.62 -7.02 15.36
N ARG A 209 -27.89 -6.64 15.33
CA ARG A 209 -28.52 -6.10 14.13
C ARG A 209 -28.40 -4.58 14.10
N PRO A 210 -27.76 -3.99 13.07
CA PRO A 210 -27.63 -2.54 12.97
C PRO A 210 -28.97 -1.79 12.93
N LEU A 211 -30.03 -2.41 12.38
CA LEU A 211 -31.37 -1.83 12.31
C LEU A 211 -32.12 -1.85 13.65
N GLU A 212 -31.91 -2.88 14.47
CA GLU A 212 -32.61 -3.02 15.76
C GLU A 212 -31.86 -2.29 16.88
N GLU A 213 -30.53 -2.21 16.77
CA GLU A 213 -29.65 -1.61 17.78
C GLU A 213 -28.78 -0.50 17.19
N PRO A 214 -29.38 0.61 16.71
CA PRO A 214 -28.65 1.69 16.06
C PRO A 214 -27.65 2.39 16.99
N THR A 215 -27.90 2.39 18.31
CA THR A 215 -27.00 2.92 19.33
C THR A 215 -25.68 2.16 19.40
N LYS A 216 -25.69 0.83 19.23
CA LYS A 216 -24.46 0.01 19.14
C LYS A 216 -23.66 0.31 17.88
N MET A 217 -24.33 0.52 16.74
CA MET A 217 -23.64 0.93 15.50
C MET A 217 -23.05 2.33 15.62
N PHE A 218 -23.75 3.26 16.28
CA PHE A 218 -23.25 4.60 16.55
C PHE A 218 -22.03 4.61 17.49
N LYS A 219 -21.94 3.66 18.44
CA LYS A 219 -20.72 3.41 19.25
C LYS A 219 -19.60 2.80 18.41
N LEU A 220 -19.92 1.84 17.55
CA LEU A 220 -18.94 1.11 16.73
C LEU A 220 -18.26 1.98 15.68
N SER A 221 -19.00 2.85 15.00
CA SER A 221 -18.49 3.69 13.91
C SER A 221 -17.29 4.58 14.30
N PRO A 222 -17.35 5.44 15.33
CA PRO A 222 -16.22 6.24 15.75
C PRO A 222 -15.08 5.38 16.30
N PHE A 223 -15.38 4.25 16.95
CA PHE A 223 -14.35 3.30 17.39
C PHE A 223 -13.54 2.75 16.21
N ILE A 224 -14.20 2.19 15.19
CA ILE A 224 -13.54 1.69 13.98
C ILE A 224 -12.81 2.82 13.24
N GLY A 225 -13.41 4.02 13.15
CA GLY A 225 -12.76 5.18 12.54
C GLY A 225 -11.51 5.66 13.27
N SER A 226 -11.45 5.46 14.59
CA SER A 226 -10.28 5.84 15.40
C SER A 226 -9.05 4.97 15.18
N LEU A 227 -9.24 3.72 14.76
CA LEU A 227 -8.14 2.77 14.57
C LEU A 227 -7.21 3.17 13.40
N PRO A 228 -7.69 3.44 12.17
CA PRO A 228 -6.83 3.91 11.08
C PRO A 228 -6.13 5.23 11.37
N ILE A 229 -6.81 6.16 12.03
CA ILE A 229 -6.22 7.47 12.41
C ILE A 229 -5.06 7.23 13.37
N SER A 230 -5.28 6.41 14.40
CA SER A 230 -4.22 6.05 15.36
C SER A 230 -3.07 5.35 14.65
N MET A 231 -3.35 4.45 13.71
CA MET A 231 -2.31 3.74 12.99
C MET A 231 -1.50 4.64 12.03
N GLY A 232 -2.15 5.65 11.42
CA GLY A 232 -1.46 6.68 10.65
C GLY A 232 -0.53 7.54 11.51
N LEU A 233 -0.97 7.92 12.72
CA LEU A 233 -0.11 8.64 13.68
C LEU A 233 1.06 7.78 14.17
N ILE A 234 0.85 6.48 14.37
CA ILE A 234 1.91 5.53 14.72
C ILE A 234 2.93 5.42 13.57
N LEU A 235 2.49 5.32 12.32
CA LEU A 235 3.43 5.32 11.18
C LEU A 235 4.23 6.61 11.10
N ASN A 236 3.60 7.77 11.33
CA ASN A 236 4.30 9.05 11.39
C ASN A 236 5.35 9.08 12.51
N LEU A 237 4.99 8.58 13.70
CA LEU A 237 5.93 8.44 14.82
C LEU A 237 7.12 7.56 14.44
N LEU A 238 6.87 6.39 13.84
CA LEU A 238 7.93 5.48 13.42
C LEU A 238 8.85 6.12 12.37
N ASN A 239 8.29 6.83 11.39
CA ASN A 239 9.09 7.56 10.39
C ASN A 239 10.00 8.62 11.03
N LYS A 240 9.49 9.44 11.95
CA LYS A 240 10.30 10.48 12.64
C LYS A 240 11.34 9.88 13.57
N LEU A 241 11.05 8.76 14.23
CA LEU A 241 12.02 8.02 15.03
C LEU A 241 13.14 7.43 14.18
N LEU A 242 12.82 6.92 12.98
CA LEU A 242 13.82 6.41 12.04
C LEU A 242 14.75 7.52 11.53
N ARG A 243 14.23 8.73 11.32
CA ARG A 243 15.01 9.93 10.97
C ARG A 243 15.75 10.59 12.14
N LYS A 244 15.61 10.05 13.36
CA LYS A 244 16.22 10.57 14.61
C LYS A 244 15.77 12.00 14.96
N GLU A 245 14.61 12.43 14.48
CA GLU A 245 14.01 13.75 14.74
C GLU A 245 13.16 13.69 16.04
N PHE A 246 13.80 13.45 17.18
CA PHE A 246 13.10 13.18 18.44
C PHE A 246 12.20 14.32 18.94
N GLN A 247 12.60 15.58 18.69
CA GLN A 247 11.80 16.73 19.12
C GLN A 247 10.47 16.78 18.37
N GLU A 248 10.52 16.66 17.04
CA GLU A 248 9.31 16.66 16.21
C GLU A 248 8.45 15.41 16.45
N ALA A 249 9.08 14.26 16.65
CA ALA A 249 8.39 13.02 17.00
C ALA A 249 7.56 13.15 18.29
N PHE A 250 8.03 13.93 19.27
CA PHE A 250 7.29 14.14 20.51
C PHE A 250 6.13 15.14 20.34
N PHE A 251 6.40 16.31 19.75
CA PHE A 251 5.41 17.38 19.67
C PHE A 251 4.26 17.11 18.70
N GLU A 252 4.52 16.36 17.63
CA GLU A 252 3.49 16.03 16.66
C GLU A 252 2.81 14.69 17.00
N PRO A 253 3.32 13.52 16.61
CA PRO A 253 2.51 12.31 16.66
C PRO A 253 2.20 11.83 18.08
N VAL A 254 3.10 12.01 19.06
CA VAL A 254 2.82 11.58 20.45
C VAL A 254 1.75 12.44 21.09
N CYS A 255 1.84 13.77 20.99
CA CYS A 255 0.82 14.67 21.54
C CYS A 255 -0.54 14.45 20.85
N TRP A 256 -0.57 14.31 19.52
CA TRP A 256 -1.80 14.04 18.79
C TRP A 256 -2.41 12.68 19.16
N LEU A 257 -1.58 11.63 19.30
CA LEU A 257 -2.06 10.31 19.68
C LEU A 257 -2.62 10.32 21.12
N TRP A 258 -1.92 10.96 22.05
CA TRP A 258 -2.40 11.10 23.43
C TRP A 258 -3.73 11.87 23.49
N LEU A 259 -3.83 12.99 22.78
CA LEU A 259 -5.06 13.78 22.70
C LEU A 259 -6.19 12.96 22.08
N TYR A 260 -5.92 12.24 21.01
CA TYR A 260 -6.93 11.47 20.28
C TYR A 260 -7.44 10.29 21.11
N VAL A 261 -6.54 9.49 21.70
CA VAL A 261 -6.91 8.36 22.57
C VAL A 261 -7.63 8.87 23.82
N GLY A 262 -7.17 9.95 24.43
CA GLY A 262 -7.81 10.57 25.59
C GLY A 262 -9.22 11.09 25.27
N LEU A 263 -9.39 11.73 24.11
CA LEU A 263 -10.70 12.20 23.63
C LEU A 263 -11.65 11.02 23.36
N MET A 264 -11.17 9.96 22.70
CA MET A 264 -11.97 8.76 22.50
C MET A 264 -12.37 8.13 23.84
N TYR A 265 -11.43 7.99 24.77
CA TYR A 265 -11.73 7.47 26.11
C TYR A 265 -12.79 8.30 26.83
N SER A 266 -12.70 9.64 26.82
CA SER A 266 -13.70 10.50 27.46
C SER A 266 -15.07 10.40 26.77
N VAL A 267 -15.11 10.31 25.44
CA VAL A 267 -16.36 10.15 24.68
C VAL A 267 -17.09 8.87 25.08
N PHE A 268 -16.36 7.75 25.24
CA PHE A 268 -16.94 6.47 25.66
C PHE A 268 -17.17 6.35 27.17
N SER A 269 -16.40 7.06 28.01
CA SER A 269 -16.54 7.08 29.46
C SER A 269 -17.72 7.94 29.94
N ASP A 270 -17.88 9.15 29.37
CA ASP A 270 -18.68 10.20 30.03
C ASP A 270 -19.97 10.56 29.27
N LYS A 271 -20.08 10.23 27.97
CA LYS A 271 -21.10 10.86 27.09
C LYS A 271 -21.81 9.95 26.08
N LEU A 272 -21.56 8.64 26.06
CA LEU A 272 -22.28 7.71 25.18
C LEU A 272 -23.18 6.72 25.92
N ASP A 273 -23.75 7.15 27.05
CA ASP A 273 -24.98 6.54 27.57
C ASP A 273 -26.18 7.05 26.75
N LEU A 274 -26.35 6.47 25.56
CA LEU A 274 -27.49 6.71 24.68
C LEU A 274 -28.75 5.93 25.11
N GLU A 275 -28.75 5.38 26.33
CA GLU A 275 -29.86 4.63 26.92
C GLU A 275 -30.68 5.47 27.94
N ALA A 276 -30.41 6.77 28.07
CA ALA A 276 -31.17 7.71 28.88
C ALA A 276 -32.26 8.45 28.08
#